data_AF-A0A292Z8E7-F1
#
_entry.id   AF-A0A292Z8E7-F1
#
_cell.length_a   1.000
_cell.length_b   1.000
_cell.length_c   1.000
_cell.angle_alpha   90.00
_cell.angle_beta   90.00
_cell.angle_gamma   90.00
#
_symmetry.space_group_name_H-M   'P 1'
#
loop_
_entity.id
_entity.type
_entity.pdbx_description
1 polymer ?
#
loop_
_entity_poly.entity_id
_entity_poly.type
_entity_poly.pdbx_seq_one_letter_code
_entity_poly.pdbx_strand_id
1 'polypeptide(L)'
;MAEGERDRILYERAAPGLQQATVIYHEVIHLIRGHLDGQTTLTCGDSFDDGEDGDGAMVTAARRSLYSTWQEWEAEVGSTILVQMSRRRPRPDSLTHIAHPAEHGIAAAFGLRTTDWA
;
A
#
# COMPACT_ATOMS: atom_id res chain seq x y z
N MET A 1 2.85 10.71 -27.26
CA MET A 1 2.35 9.77 -26.25
C MET A 1 2.22 10.59 -24.98
N ALA A 2 0.99 10.89 -24.53
CA ALA A 2 0.81 11.49 -23.22
C ALA A 2 1.44 10.57 -22.18
N GLU A 3 2.05 11.14 -21.14
CA GLU A 3 2.62 10.40 -20.03
C GLU A 3 1.55 9.44 -19.51
N GLY A 4 1.70 8.14 -19.83
CA GLY A 4 0.61 7.17 -19.69
C GLY A 4 0.08 7.17 -18.26
N GLU A 5 -1.24 7.05 -18.11
CA GLU A 5 -1.88 6.72 -16.84
C GLU A 5 -1.15 5.52 -16.24
N ARG A 6 -0.33 5.79 -15.22
CA ARG A 6 0.28 4.77 -14.39
C ARG A 6 -0.58 4.68 -13.15
N ASP A 7 -0.92 3.47 -12.75
CA ASP A 7 -1.48 3.23 -11.43
C ASP A 7 -0.49 3.74 -10.37
N ARG A 8 -0.99 4.49 -9.40
CA ARG A 8 -0.19 5.09 -8.33
C ARG A 8 -0.86 4.74 -7.00
N ILE A 9 -0.04 4.48 -5.99
CA ILE A 9 -0.47 4.44 -4.60
C ILE A 9 0.06 5.71 -3.95
N LEU A 10 -0.84 6.54 -3.43
CA LEU A 10 -0.48 7.77 -2.72
C LEU A 10 -0.38 7.50 -1.22
N TYR A 11 0.56 8.16 -0.56
CA TYR A 11 0.74 8.08 0.89
C TYR A 11 1.42 9.34 1.41
N GLU A 12 1.20 9.68 2.68
CA GLU A 12 1.85 10.81 3.33
C GLU A 12 3.34 10.51 3.57
N ARG A 13 4.21 11.23 2.87
CA ARG A 13 5.67 11.03 2.92
C ARG A 13 6.27 11.33 4.29
N ALA A 14 5.67 12.25 5.05
CA ALA A 14 6.11 12.62 6.39
C ALA A 14 5.63 11.65 7.48
N ALA A 15 4.73 10.71 7.17
CA ALA A 15 4.21 9.76 8.14
C ALA A 15 5.33 8.79 8.62
N PRO A 16 5.27 8.25 9.85
CA PRO A 16 6.14 7.17 10.29
C PRO A 16 6.16 6.00 9.29
N GLY A 17 7.32 5.41 9.05
CA GLY A 17 7.48 4.37 8.01
C GLY A 17 6.55 3.16 8.16
N LEU A 18 6.15 2.81 9.39
CA LEU A 18 5.14 1.77 9.60
C LEU A 18 3.75 2.18 9.11
N GLN A 19 3.36 3.45 9.30
CA GLN A 19 2.09 3.96 8.79
C GLN A 19 2.10 4.05 7.27
N GLN A 20 3.23 4.47 6.68
CA GLN A 20 3.39 4.43 5.22
C GLN A 20 3.21 3.00 4.69
N ALA A 21 3.85 2.01 5.32
CA ALA A 21 3.73 0.62 4.93
C ALA A 21 2.29 0.08 5.09
N THR A 22 1.58 0.46 6.16
CA THR A 22 0.17 0.10 6.35
C THR A 22 -0.69 0.62 5.21
N VAL A 23 -0.60 1.90 4.87
CA VAL A 23 -1.36 2.50 3.77
C VAL A 23 -1.04 1.81 2.44
N ILE A 24 0.24 1.62 2.13
CA ILE A 24 0.65 0.95 0.90
C ILE A 24 0.08 -0.47 0.81
N TYR A 25 0.16 -1.25 1.89
CA TYR A 25 -0.38 -2.60 1.88
C TYR A 25 -1.91 -2.65 1.89
N HIS A 26 -2.59 -1.67 2.47
CA HIS A 26 -4.05 -1.53 2.39
C HIS A 26 -4.51 -1.47 0.93
N GLU A 27 -3.88 -0.59 0.14
CA GLU A 27 -4.17 -0.45 -1.29
C GLU A 27 -3.81 -1.70 -2.09
N VAL A 28 -2.71 -2.37 -1.74
CA VAL A 28 -2.34 -3.65 -2.36
C VAL A 28 -3.39 -4.73 -2.09
N ILE A 29 -4.01 -4.76 -0.91
CA ILE A 29 -5.10 -5.72 -0.65
C ILE A 29 -6.32 -5.39 -1.51
N HIS A 30 -6.70 -4.11 -1.64
CA HIS A 30 -7.78 -3.72 -2.55
C HIS A 30 -7.54 -4.20 -3.98
N LEU A 31 -6.30 -4.08 -4.49
CA LEU A 31 -5.90 -4.58 -5.81
C LEU A 31 -6.01 -6.12 -5.90
N ILE A 32 -5.42 -6.84 -4.96
CA ILE A 32 -5.38 -8.32 -4.98
C ILE A 32 -6.79 -8.92 -4.86
N ARG A 33 -7.68 -8.26 -4.11
CA ARG A 33 -9.04 -8.74 -3.84
C ARG A 33 -10.07 -8.26 -4.84
N GLY A 34 -9.70 -7.40 -5.79
CA GLY A 34 -10.63 -6.84 -6.78
C GLY A 34 -11.67 -5.90 -6.16
N HIS A 35 -11.34 -5.25 -5.04
CA HIS A 35 -12.26 -4.32 -4.37
C HIS A 35 -12.56 -3.07 -5.20
N LEU A 36 -11.71 -2.81 -6.18
CA LEU A 36 -11.70 -1.61 -7.01
C LEU A 36 -12.18 -1.89 -8.43
N ASP A 37 -12.72 -3.10 -8.70
CA ASP A 37 -13.26 -3.46 -10.00
C ASP A 37 -14.34 -2.45 -10.42
N GLY A 38 -14.06 -1.65 -11.45
CA GLY A 38 -14.92 -0.56 -11.95
C GLY A 38 -14.46 0.86 -11.58
N GLN A 39 -13.38 1.03 -10.82
CA GLN A 39 -12.75 2.32 -10.56
C GLN A 39 -11.53 2.54 -11.48
N THR A 40 -11.37 3.76 -11.98
CA THR A 40 -10.33 4.11 -12.98
C THR A 40 -9.02 4.61 -12.39
N THR A 41 -8.98 4.95 -11.10
CA THR A 41 -7.80 5.49 -10.40
C THR A 41 -7.80 5.10 -8.93
N LEU A 42 -6.71 4.48 -8.46
CA LEU A 42 -6.41 4.33 -7.03
C LEU A 42 -5.91 5.66 -6.47
N THR A 43 -6.81 6.48 -5.94
CA THR A 43 -6.43 7.63 -5.13
C THR A 43 -6.98 7.40 -3.73
N CYS A 44 -6.18 6.76 -2.88
CA CYS A 44 -6.51 6.58 -1.48
C CYS A 44 -5.60 7.44 -0.61
N GLY A 45 -6.19 8.15 0.36
CA GLY A 45 -5.52 9.13 1.21
C GLY A 45 -5.74 10.59 0.83
N ASP A 46 -6.45 10.89 -0.26
CA ASP A 46 -6.94 12.24 -0.53
C ASP A 46 -8.12 12.50 0.42
N SER A 47 -7.82 13.11 1.56
CA SER A 47 -8.85 13.92 2.21
C SER A 47 -9.14 15.01 1.19
N PHE A 48 -10.24 14.88 0.43
CA PHE A 48 -10.78 15.98 -0.34
C PHE A 48 -10.97 17.16 0.63
N ASP A 49 -9.97 18.01 0.70
CA ASP A 49 -10.08 19.34 1.26
C ASP A 49 -10.73 20.16 0.16
N ASP A 50 -12.04 20.00 0.02
CA ASP A 50 -12.85 20.95 -0.75
C ASP A 50 -12.88 22.24 0.06
N GLY A 51 -11.84 23.04 -0.14
CA GLY A 51 -11.79 24.43 0.29
C GLY A 51 -13.01 25.19 -0.23
N GLU A 52 -13.73 25.77 0.72
CA GLU A 52 -14.68 26.89 0.66
C GLU A 52 -15.00 27.47 -0.74
N ASP A 53 -16.24 27.24 -1.21
CA ASP A 53 -17.23 28.29 -1.53
C ASP A 53 -18.33 27.74 -2.45
N GLY A 54 -19.55 27.60 -1.94
CA GLY A 54 -20.70 27.28 -2.79
C GLY A 54 -21.90 26.66 -2.08
N ASP A 55 -22.64 27.48 -1.36
CA ASP A 55 -24.09 27.39 -1.15
C ASP A 55 -24.77 26.00 -1.24
N GLY A 56 -25.04 25.40 -0.08
CA GLY A 56 -26.33 24.73 0.15
C GLY A 56 -26.60 23.37 -0.49
N ALA A 57 -25.60 22.64 -1.03
CA ALA A 57 -25.82 21.31 -1.62
C ALA A 57 -25.23 20.17 -0.78
N MET A 58 -26.06 19.59 0.10
CA MET A 58 -26.04 18.16 0.50
C MET A 58 -24.65 17.52 0.72
N VAL A 59 -24.06 17.86 1.87
CA VAL A 59 -23.02 17.07 2.54
C VAL A 59 -23.62 15.72 3.00
N THR A 60 -23.93 14.78 2.10
CA THR A 60 -24.64 13.52 2.50
C THR A 60 -24.32 12.27 1.66
N ALA A 61 -23.10 12.12 1.12
CA ALA A 61 -22.65 10.80 0.61
C ALA A 61 -21.16 10.48 0.80
N ALA A 62 -20.29 11.49 0.87
CA ALA A 62 -18.82 11.31 0.87
C ALA A 62 -18.20 10.96 2.24
N ARG A 63 -19.00 10.93 3.31
CA ARG A 63 -18.56 10.55 4.66
C ARG A 63 -19.04 9.17 5.07
N ARG A 64 -19.20 8.26 4.10
CA ARG A 64 -19.23 6.81 4.37
C ARG A 64 -17.98 6.52 5.17
N SER A 65 -18.17 6.18 6.45
CA SER A 65 -17.08 5.86 7.38
C SER A 65 -16.04 5.02 6.65
N LEU A 66 -14.76 5.31 6.87
CA LEU A 66 -13.63 4.51 6.37
C LEU A 66 -13.70 3.03 6.83
N TYR A 67 -14.72 2.67 7.62
CA TYR A 67 -15.08 1.32 8.05
C TYR A 67 -16.51 0.90 7.63
N SER A 68 -17.15 1.59 6.69
CA SER A 68 -18.55 1.35 6.32
C SER A 68 -18.76 0.22 5.32
N THR A 69 -17.68 -0.36 4.79
CA THR A 69 -17.73 -1.48 3.86
C THR A 69 -16.86 -2.62 4.37
N TRP A 70 -17.26 -3.86 4.07
CA TRP A 70 -16.49 -5.04 4.45
C TRP A 70 -15.15 -5.10 3.70
N GLN A 71 -15.06 -4.44 2.54
CA GLN A 71 -13.86 -4.32 1.73
C GLN A 71 -12.76 -3.51 2.44
N GLU A 72 -13.11 -2.36 3.06
CA GLU A 72 -12.14 -1.58 3.85
C GLU A 72 -11.65 -2.38 5.06
N TRP A 73 -12.52 -3.17 5.69
CA TRP A 73 -12.13 -4.03 6.81
C TRP A 73 -11.20 -5.16 6.36
N GLU A 74 -11.47 -5.81 5.22
CA GLU A 74 -10.58 -6.85 4.68
C GLU A 74 -9.22 -6.26 4.29
N ALA A 75 -9.20 -5.04 3.74
CA ALA A 75 -7.97 -4.33 3.41
C ALA A 75 -7.14 -3.97 4.65
N GLU A 76 -7.76 -3.48 5.73
CA GLU A 76 -7.08 -3.14 6.98
C GLU A 76 -6.50 -4.38 7.69
N VAL A 77 -7.26 -5.49 7.71
CA VAL A 77 -6.78 -6.75 8.28
C VAL A 77 -5.62 -7.31 7.46
N GLY A 78 -5.76 -7.31 6.13
CA GLY A 78 -4.70 -7.76 5.23
C GLY A 78 -3.44 -6.91 5.32
N SER A 79 -3.57 -5.59 5.39
CA SER A 79 -2.44 -4.66 5.53
C SER A 79 -1.70 -4.91 6.84
N THR A 80 -2.42 -5.11 7.94
CA THR A 80 -1.85 -5.44 9.25
C THR A 80 -1.04 -6.73 9.20
N ILE A 81 -1.57 -7.78 8.57
CA ILE A 81 -0.85 -9.06 8.40
C ILE A 81 0.42 -8.84 7.57
N LEU A 82 0.33 -8.12 6.45
CA LEU A 82 1.47 -7.86 5.58
C LEU A 82 2.56 -7.01 6.25
N VAL A 83 2.19 -5.98 7.02
CA VAL A 83 3.15 -5.20 7.83
C VAL A 83 3.85 -6.09 8.86
N GLN A 84 3.11 -6.96 9.54
CA GLN A 84 3.72 -7.87 10.52
C GLN A 84 4.67 -8.87 9.86
N MET A 85 4.31 -9.40 8.69
CA MET A 85 5.16 -10.31 7.92
C MET A 85 6.40 -9.60 7.37
N SER A 86 6.26 -8.39 6.84
CA SER A 86 7.38 -7.62 6.27
C SER A 86 8.44 -7.29 7.31
N ARG A 87 8.03 -7.05 8.57
CA ARG A 87 8.95 -6.81 9.69
C ARG A 87 9.71 -8.05 10.15
N ARG A 88 9.19 -9.25 9.88
CA ARG A 88 9.84 -10.51 10.25
C ARG A 88 10.82 -11.00 9.19
N ARG A 89 10.69 -10.49 7.97
CA ARG A 89 11.55 -10.86 6.86
C ARG A 89 12.84 -10.03 6.90
N PRO A 90 14.03 -10.66 6.93
CA PRO A 90 15.29 -9.98 6.69
C PRO A 90 15.22 -9.16 5.40
N ARG A 91 15.80 -7.96 5.40
CA ARG A 91 15.82 -7.17 4.17
C ARG A 91 16.72 -7.88 3.15
N PRO A 92 16.27 -8.02 1.89
CA PRO A 92 17.04 -8.74 0.89
C PRO A 92 18.46 -8.19 0.67
N ASP A 93 18.66 -6.89 0.85
CA ASP A 93 19.93 -6.17 0.75
C ASP A 93 20.79 -6.25 2.02
N SER A 94 20.26 -6.75 3.13
CA SER A 94 20.98 -6.96 4.39
C SER A 94 21.24 -8.45 4.67
N LEU A 95 21.11 -9.31 3.66
CA LEU A 95 21.37 -10.74 3.83
C LEU A 95 22.87 -11.00 3.95
N THR A 96 23.22 -11.83 4.92
CA THR A 96 24.57 -12.36 5.11
C THR A 96 24.65 -13.77 4.53
N HIS A 97 25.86 -14.29 4.40
CA HIS A 97 26.09 -15.67 3.93
C HIS A 97 25.45 -16.76 4.81
N ILE A 98 25.15 -16.46 6.08
CA ILE A 98 24.54 -17.41 7.04
C ILE A 98 23.01 -17.44 6.99
N ALA A 99 22.37 -16.61 6.16
CA ALA A 99 20.92 -16.61 6.02
C ALA A 99 20.42 -17.93 5.40
N HIS A 100 19.15 -18.27 5.68
CA HIS A 100 18.54 -19.49 5.17
C HIS A 100 18.48 -19.49 3.63
N PRO A 101 18.69 -20.62 2.91
CA PRO A 101 18.71 -20.63 1.44
C PRO A 101 17.46 -20.05 0.75
N ALA A 102 16.30 -20.16 1.39
CA ALA A 102 15.06 -19.54 0.90
C ALA A 102 15.13 -17.99 0.87
N GLU A 103 15.82 -17.37 1.84
CA GLU A 103 16.06 -15.93 1.87
C GLU A 103 16.87 -15.48 0.65
N HIS A 104 17.94 -16.21 0.36
CA HIS A 104 18.82 -16.01 -0.80
C HIS A 104 18.07 -16.18 -2.12
N GLY A 105 17.22 -17.20 -2.24
CA GLY A 105 16.41 -17.44 -3.44
C GLY A 105 15.44 -16.30 -3.73
N ILE A 106 14.81 -15.73 -2.70
CA ILE A 106 13.92 -14.58 -2.87
C ILE A 106 14.72 -13.31 -3.18
N ALA A 107 15.88 -13.09 -2.55
CA ALA A 107 16.74 -11.95 -2.89
C ALA A 107 17.21 -11.98 -4.36
N ALA A 108 17.54 -13.17 -4.87
CA ALA A 108 17.85 -13.36 -6.28
C ALA A 108 16.66 -13.04 -7.20
N ALA A 109 15.43 -13.37 -6.80
CA ALA A 109 14.21 -12.98 -7.53
C ALA A 109 14.02 -11.45 -7.60
N PHE A 110 14.56 -10.70 -6.62
CA PHE A 110 14.64 -9.24 -6.64
C PHE A 110 15.89 -8.69 -7.37
N GLY A 111 16.71 -9.55 -7.96
CA GLY A 111 17.89 -9.17 -8.74
C GLY A 111 19.16 -8.90 -7.91
N LEU A 112 19.16 -9.21 -6.61
CA LEU A 112 20.35 -9.06 -5.77
C LEU A 112 21.33 -10.20 -5.99
N ARG A 113 22.62 -9.88 -6.16
CA ARG A 113 23.67 -10.87 -6.44
C ARG A 113 24.29 -11.36 -5.14
N THR A 114 24.67 -12.63 -5.13
CA THR A 114 25.30 -13.29 -3.97
C THR A 114 26.67 -12.71 -3.60
N THR A 115 27.33 -12.00 -4.53
CA THR A 115 28.59 -11.29 -4.31
C THR A 115 28.45 -10.05 -3.42
N ASP A 116 27.22 -9.59 -3.22
CA ASP A 116 26.92 -8.37 -2.46
C ASP A 116 26.57 -8.68 -1.00
N TRP A 117 26.56 -9.96 -0.61
CA TRP A 117 26.25 -10.42 0.73
C TRP A 117 27.54 -10.49 1.53
N ALA A 118 27.70 -9.62 2.53
CA ALA A 118 28.87 -9.60 3.42
C ALA A 118 28.73 -10.56 4.61
#